data_AF-A0A1Y3VF05-F1
#
_entry.id   AF-A0A1Y3VF05-F1
#
_cell.length_a   1.000
_cell.length_b   1.000
_cell.length_c   1.000
_cell.angle_alpha   90.00
_cell.angle_beta   90.00
_cell.angle_gamma   90.00
#
_symmetry.space_group_name_H-M   'P 1'
#
loop_
_entity.id
_entity.type
_entity.pdbx_description
1 polymer ?
#
loop_
_entity_poly.entity_id
_entity_poly.type
_entity_poly.pdbx_seq_one_letter_code
_entity_poly.pdbx_strand_id
1 'polypeptide(L)'
;MKPQSYADLVHSHIAEKTERDIRKIESSEDEIISRALAVSLLLEKVFDKLKQFISTYEFQSEADEIEFFKEIKPRIFCKLIYYRKIYNIEMNRPMSGPDSVKAYLNRELDNIQDYNHKRLDFYRYYRSGASYLDNVYFLRNVSHNIEQYFDSFYFERDPLFSTCEDFRVAKILAGDMLSQYLLNALNELEMNNFDSRSEVRLIWADSKTDLCELIFALHAKGSFGNIPLTRLSSYFQKVFNIEVGSNMSRTFSDLSLRNNPTPFLDSLTDSLLEKMQRPKRKK
;
A
#
# COMPACT_ATOMS: atom_id res chain seq x y z
N MET A 1 2.93 16.98 33.78
CA MET A 1 2.98 15.57 33.33
C MET A 1 1.83 14.84 34.00
N LYS A 2 0.78 14.47 33.25
CA LYS A 2 -0.23 13.55 33.77
C LYS A 2 0.44 12.18 33.98
N PRO A 3 0.22 11.48 35.10
CA PRO A 3 0.70 10.12 35.25
C PRO A 3 0.08 9.26 34.15
N GLN A 4 0.91 8.54 33.41
CA GLN A 4 0.46 7.66 32.34
C GLN A 4 -0.32 6.50 32.95
N SER A 5 -1.55 6.27 32.48
CA SER A 5 -2.44 5.28 33.07
C SER A 5 -1.85 3.87 32.89
N TYR A 6 -2.15 2.95 33.81
CA TYR A 6 -1.79 1.54 33.66
C TYR A 6 -2.36 0.93 32.37
N ALA A 7 -3.54 1.40 31.93
CA ALA A 7 -4.12 1.03 30.65
C ALA A 7 -3.25 1.48 29.46
N ASP A 8 -2.65 2.67 29.52
CA ASP A 8 -1.78 3.21 28.47
C ASP A 8 -0.49 2.39 28.32
N LEU A 9 0.08 1.95 29.45
CA LEU A 9 1.28 1.13 29.49
C LEU A 9 1.03 -0.27 28.92
N VAL A 10 -0.06 -0.92 29.35
CA VAL A 10 -0.46 -2.24 28.84
C VAL A 10 -0.81 -2.15 27.35
N HIS A 11 -1.53 -1.10 26.96
CA HIS A 11 -1.84 -0.83 25.56
C HIS A 11 -0.57 -0.60 24.72
N SER A 12 0.34 0.28 25.14
CA SER A 12 1.57 0.59 24.40
C SER A 12 2.40 -0.67 24.17
N HIS A 13 2.55 -1.52 25.21
CA HIS A 13 3.28 -2.77 25.11
C HIS A 13 2.61 -3.76 24.15
N ILE A 14 1.28 -3.93 24.23
CA ILE A 14 0.53 -4.79 23.32
C ILE A 14 0.62 -4.26 21.89
N ALA A 15 0.47 -2.95 21.67
CA ALA A 15 0.51 -2.32 20.36
C ALA A 15 1.90 -2.45 19.71
N GLU A 16 2.98 -2.14 20.44
CA GLU A 16 4.36 -2.28 19.94
C GLU A 16 4.72 -3.71 19.59
N LYS A 17 4.34 -4.66 20.45
CA LYS A 17 4.57 -6.08 20.20
C LYS A 17 3.77 -6.56 18.98
N THR A 18 2.50 -6.18 18.90
CA THR A 18 1.61 -6.53 17.78
C THR A 18 2.16 -5.98 16.47
N GLU A 19 2.58 -4.71 16.45
CA GLU A 19 3.18 -4.08 15.27
C GLU A 19 4.46 -4.78 14.83
N ARG A 20 5.33 -5.15 15.79
CA ARG A 20 6.55 -5.91 15.49
C ARG A 20 6.24 -7.28 14.88
N ASP A 21 5.26 -7.99 15.43
CA ASP A 21 4.91 -9.33 14.95
C ASP A 21 4.17 -9.28 13.61
N ILE A 22 3.35 -8.24 13.35
CA ILE A 22 2.79 -7.96 12.02
C ILE A 22 3.91 -7.74 11.00
N ARG A 23 4.88 -6.86 11.28
CA ARG A 23 5.97 -6.57 10.34
C ARG A 23 6.80 -7.79 9.98
N LYS A 24 7.01 -8.71 10.94
CA LYS A 24 7.69 -9.98 10.67
C LYS A 24 6.92 -10.83 9.65
N ILE A 25 5.60 -10.92 9.80
CA ILE A 25 4.75 -11.65 8.86
C ILE A 25 4.72 -10.91 7.50
N GLU A 26 4.61 -9.60 7.49
CA GLU A 26 4.65 -8.80 6.26
C GLU A 26 5.97 -8.97 5.50
N SER A 27 7.08 -9.19 6.20
CA SER A 27 8.41 -9.38 5.60
C SER A 27 8.70 -10.80 5.09
N SER A 28 7.78 -11.76 5.28
CA SER A 28 7.98 -13.11 4.75
C SER A 28 7.83 -13.13 3.22
N GLU A 29 8.42 -14.16 2.58
CA GLU A 29 8.30 -14.40 1.13
C GLU A 29 6.93 -15.00 0.75
N ASP A 30 6.01 -15.14 1.71
CA ASP A 30 4.69 -15.71 1.47
C ASP A 30 3.80 -14.79 0.63
N GLU A 31 2.90 -15.42 -0.13
CA GLU A 31 1.87 -14.71 -0.87
C GLU A 31 1.01 -13.81 0.04
N ILE A 32 0.51 -12.71 -0.52
CA ILE A 32 -0.29 -11.73 0.21
C ILE A 32 -1.50 -12.35 0.91
N ILE A 33 -2.14 -13.34 0.29
CA ILE A 33 -3.29 -14.04 0.88
C ILE A 33 -2.90 -14.79 2.16
N SER A 34 -1.76 -15.47 2.15
CA SER A 34 -1.22 -16.20 3.30
C SER A 34 -0.79 -15.25 4.42
N ARG A 35 -0.10 -14.16 4.08
CA ARG A 35 0.28 -13.12 5.05
C ARG A 35 -0.96 -12.50 5.69
N ALA A 36 -1.99 -12.17 4.89
CA ALA A 36 -3.22 -11.57 5.39
C ALA A 36 -3.99 -12.49 6.34
N LEU A 37 -4.06 -13.79 6.04
CA LEU A 37 -4.64 -14.78 6.94
C LEU A 37 -3.85 -14.88 8.26
N ALA A 38 -2.52 -15.00 8.17
CA ALA A 38 -1.65 -15.13 9.33
C ALA A 38 -1.75 -13.91 10.27
N VAL A 39 -1.76 -12.69 9.71
CA VAL A 39 -1.95 -11.47 10.50
C VAL A 39 -3.36 -11.41 11.10
N SER A 40 -4.39 -11.83 10.38
CA SER A 40 -5.76 -11.88 10.91
C SER A 40 -5.85 -12.79 12.14
N LEU A 41 -5.27 -14.00 12.07
CA LEU A 41 -5.23 -14.95 13.19
C LEU A 41 -4.39 -14.45 14.38
N LEU A 42 -3.30 -13.72 14.11
CA LEU A 42 -2.52 -13.05 15.15
C LEU A 42 -3.37 -12.00 15.87
N LEU A 43 -4.05 -11.15 15.12
CA LEU A 43 -4.87 -10.06 15.64
C LEU A 43 -6.09 -10.57 16.41
N GLU A 44 -6.72 -11.66 15.99
CA GLU A 44 -7.78 -12.32 16.77
C GLU A 44 -7.31 -12.69 18.19
N LYS A 45 -6.12 -13.30 18.30
CA LYS A 45 -5.52 -13.63 19.61
C LYS A 45 -5.19 -12.39 20.45
N VAL A 46 -4.83 -11.28 19.79
CA VAL A 46 -4.63 -10.00 20.48
C VAL A 46 -5.96 -9.44 20.99
N PHE A 47 -7.02 -9.55 20.19
CA PHE A 47 -8.37 -9.14 20.59
C PHE A 47 -8.91 -9.95 21.76
N ASP A 48 -8.71 -11.25 21.78
CA ASP A 48 -9.12 -12.09 22.91
C ASP A 48 -8.46 -11.66 24.22
N LYS A 49 -7.16 -11.36 24.18
CA LYS A 49 -6.41 -10.86 25.35
C LYS A 49 -6.87 -9.48 25.78
N LEU A 50 -7.08 -8.58 24.82
CA LEU A 50 -7.56 -7.23 25.09
C LEU A 50 -8.96 -7.28 25.72
N LYS A 51 -9.83 -8.14 25.20
CA LYS A 51 -11.17 -8.38 25.74
C LYS A 51 -11.13 -8.90 27.18
N GLN A 52 -10.30 -9.90 27.47
CA GLN A 52 -10.12 -10.42 28.83
C GLN A 52 -9.67 -9.31 29.81
N PHE A 53 -8.70 -8.49 29.39
CA PHE A 53 -8.21 -7.37 30.21
C PHE A 53 -9.30 -6.34 30.50
N ILE A 54 -9.95 -5.83 29.45
CA ILE A 54 -10.95 -4.76 29.55
C ILE A 54 -12.20 -5.20 30.29
N SER A 55 -12.56 -6.48 30.23
CA SER A 55 -13.71 -7.02 30.98
C SER A 55 -13.53 -6.93 32.49
N THR A 56 -12.29 -6.87 32.99
CA THR A 56 -11.96 -6.73 34.41
C THR A 56 -11.43 -5.34 34.79
N TYR A 57 -11.27 -4.45 33.81
CA TYR A 57 -10.67 -3.14 34.01
C TYR A 57 -11.75 -2.08 34.24
N GLU A 58 -11.58 -1.31 35.31
CA GLU A 58 -12.37 -0.10 35.57
C GLU A 58 -11.58 1.13 35.10
N PHE A 59 -12.20 1.92 34.21
CA PHE A 59 -11.60 3.18 33.75
C PHE A 59 -11.62 4.22 34.88
N GLN A 60 -10.56 5.02 34.97
CA GLN A 60 -10.42 6.03 36.02
C GLN A 60 -11.35 7.24 35.80
N SER A 61 -11.76 7.46 34.55
CA SER A 61 -12.69 8.51 34.17
C SER A 61 -13.42 8.15 32.87
N GLU A 62 -14.55 8.82 32.63
CA GLU A 62 -15.27 8.75 31.35
C GLU A 62 -14.36 9.16 30.17
N ALA A 63 -13.45 10.11 30.39
CA ALA A 63 -12.50 10.54 29.37
C ALA A 63 -11.54 9.42 28.95
N ASP A 64 -11.04 8.62 29.90
CA ASP A 64 -10.16 7.48 29.61
C ASP A 64 -10.92 6.38 28.87
N GLU A 65 -12.19 6.16 29.22
CA GLU A 65 -13.05 5.19 28.53
C GLU A 65 -13.36 5.62 27.09
N ILE A 66 -13.71 6.90 26.90
CA ILE A 66 -13.92 7.49 25.58
C ILE A 66 -12.65 7.37 24.73
N GLU A 67 -11.48 7.73 25.26
CA GLU A 67 -10.21 7.58 24.55
C GLU A 67 -9.96 6.13 24.14
N PHE A 68 -10.27 5.19 25.03
CA PHE A 68 -10.14 3.78 24.72
C PHE A 68 -11.01 3.33 23.54
N PHE A 69 -12.31 3.66 23.57
CA PHE A 69 -13.28 3.20 22.56
C PHE A 69 -13.29 4.03 21.27
N LYS A 70 -12.86 5.29 21.32
CA LYS A 70 -12.79 6.19 20.16
C LYS A 70 -11.46 6.08 19.40
N GLU A 71 -10.35 5.93 20.12
CA GLU A 71 -9.01 6.03 19.54
C GLU A 71 -8.22 4.71 19.63
N ILE A 72 -8.10 4.13 20.81
CA ILE A 72 -7.18 3.02 21.06
C ILE A 72 -7.68 1.72 20.43
N LYS A 73 -8.84 1.22 20.87
CA LYS A 73 -9.40 -0.06 20.39
C LYS A 73 -9.64 -0.02 18.87
N PRO A 74 -10.21 1.04 18.27
CA PRO A 74 -10.42 1.07 16.84
C PRO A 74 -9.14 0.99 16.00
N ARG A 75 -8.01 1.56 16.45
CA ARG A 75 -6.72 1.48 15.74
C ARG A 75 -6.11 0.08 15.68
N ILE A 76 -6.43 -0.77 16.65
CA ILE A 76 -6.05 -2.19 16.61
C ILE A 76 -7.06 -2.95 15.74
N PHE A 77 -8.36 -2.64 15.89
CA PHE A 77 -9.41 -3.42 15.26
C PHE A 77 -9.51 -3.17 13.76
N CYS A 78 -9.18 -1.96 13.32
CA CYS A 78 -9.13 -1.62 11.91
C CYS A 78 -8.13 -2.50 11.15
N LYS A 79 -7.00 -2.87 11.77
CA LYS A 79 -6.01 -3.78 11.16
C LYS A 79 -6.61 -5.17 10.95
N LEU A 80 -7.36 -5.69 11.92
CA LEU A 80 -8.00 -7.01 11.79
C LEU A 80 -9.04 -7.00 10.67
N ILE A 81 -9.88 -5.96 10.63
CA ILE A 81 -10.87 -5.78 9.55
C ILE A 81 -10.14 -5.68 8.20
N TYR A 82 -9.09 -4.86 8.11
CA TYR A 82 -8.28 -4.68 6.91
C TYR A 82 -7.70 -6.00 6.42
N TYR A 83 -6.99 -6.74 7.26
CA TYR A 83 -6.35 -7.99 6.84
C TYR A 83 -7.34 -9.09 6.47
N ARG A 84 -8.48 -9.17 7.18
CA ARG A 84 -9.54 -10.10 6.81
C ARG A 84 -10.21 -9.71 5.49
N LYS A 85 -10.32 -8.40 5.21
CA LYS A 85 -10.78 -7.90 3.91
C LYS A 85 -9.78 -8.19 2.79
N ILE A 86 -8.48 -7.96 3.00
CA ILE A 86 -7.43 -8.34 2.02
C ILE A 86 -7.51 -9.82 1.70
N TYR A 87 -7.57 -10.69 2.71
CA TYR A 87 -7.70 -12.13 2.51
C TYR A 87 -8.90 -12.47 1.63
N ASN A 88 -10.08 -11.93 1.94
CA ASN A 88 -11.29 -12.15 1.14
C ASN A 88 -11.17 -11.58 -0.27
N ILE A 89 -10.55 -10.41 -0.42
CA ILE A 89 -10.40 -9.75 -1.71
C ILE A 89 -9.51 -10.58 -2.63
N GLU A 90 -8.38 -11.06 -2.12
CA GLU A 90 -7.44 -11.90 -2.86
C GLU A 90 -8.02 -13.29 -3.16
N MET A 91 -8.72 -13.90 -2.19
CA MET A 91 -9.39 -15.19 -2.39
C MET A 91 -10.46 -15.14 -3.50
N ASN A 92 -11.17 -14.02 -3.62
CA ASN A 92 -12.22 -13.81 -4.62
C ASN A 92 -11.74 -13.04 -5.86
N ARG A 93 -10.43 -12.78 -5.98
CA ARG A 93 -9.88 -12.04 -7.11
C ARG A 93 -10.10 -12.85 -8.40
N PRO A 94 -10.77 -12.28 -9.42
CA PRO A 94 -11.07 -13.02 -10.64
C PRO A 94 -9.81 -13.32 -11.46
N MET A 95 -9.79 -14.46 -12.14
CA MET A 95 -8.69 -14.85 -13.04
C MET A 95 -9.00 -14.59 -14.52
N SER A 96 -10.15 -13.97 -14.82
CA SER A 96 -10.70 -13.78 -16.18
C SER A 96 -10.03 -12.65 -17.00
N GLY A 97 -8.83 -12.22 -16.62
CA GLY A 97 -8.05 -11.18 -17.31
C GLY A 97 -8.11 -9.78 -16.67
N PRO A 98 -7.25 -8.84 -17.13
CA PRO A 98 -7.00 -7.57 -16.45
C PRO A 98 -8.24 -6.67 -16.26
N ASP A 99 -9.15 -6.62 -17.24
CA ASP A 99 -10.34 -5.77 -17.16
C ASP A 99 -11.34 -6.28 -16.11
N SER A 100 -11.46 -7.61 -15.97
CA SER A 100 -12.30 -8.24 -14.92
C SER A 100 -11.74 -7.94 -13.53
N VAL A 101 -10.41 -8.03 -13.38
CA VAL A 101 -9.75 -7.66 -12.11
C VAL A 101 -9.94 -6.17 -11.81
N LYS A 102 -9.77 -5.29 -12.80
CA LYS A 102 -10.00 -3.85 -12.62
C LYS A 102 -11.43 -3.54 -12.20
N ALA A 103 -12.44 -4.15 -12.84
CA ALA A 103 -13.84 -3.98 -12.47
C ALA A 103 -14.14 -4.48 -11.04
N TYR A 104 -13.53 -5.61 -10.65
CA TYR A 104 -13.64 -6.14 -9.30
C TYR A 104 -13.05 -5.21 -8.24
N LEU A 105 -11.82 -4.72 -8.44
CA LEU A 105 -11.17 -3.83 -7.47
C LEU A 105 -11.90 -2.48 -7.34
N ASN A 106 -12.42 -1.92 -8.44
CA ASN A 106 -13.24 -0.71 -8.38
C ASN A 106 -14.53 -0.93 -7.59
N ARG A 107 -15.20 -2.06 -7.78
CA ARG A 107 -16.39 -2.41 -6.98
C ARG A 107 -16.09 -2.53 -5.49
N GLU A 108 -14.91 -3.05 -5.11
CA GLU A 108 -14.49 -3.06 -3.71
C GLU A 108 -14.25 -1.65 -3.16
N LEU A 109 -13.74 -0.72 -3.98
CA LEU A 109 -13.65 0.71 -3.61
C LEU A 109 -15.03 1.34 -3.43
N ASP A 110 -15.96 1.09 -4.36
CA ASP A 110 -17.33 1.60 -4.30
C ASP A 110 -18.03 1.10 -3.02
N ASN A 111 -17.85 -0.18 -2.66
CA ASN A 111 -18.38 -0.76 -1.42
C ASN A 111 -17.90 -0.01 -0.16
N ILE A 112 -16.65 0.47 -0.15
CA ILE A 112 -16.10 1.28 0.95
C ILE A 112 -16.80 2.65 0.98
N GLN A 113 -16.97 3.29 -0.17
CA GLN A 113 -17.64 4.58 -0.27
C GLN A 113 -19.11 4.52 0.12
N ASP A 114 -19.82 3.49 -0.32
CA ASP A 114 -21.22 3.23 0.00
C ASP A 114 -21.42 3.00 1.50
N TYR A 115 -20.50 2.29 2.14
CA TYR A 115 -20.54 2.08 3.59
C TYR A 115 -20.50 3.42 4.35
N ASN A 116 -19.64 4.34 3.91
CA ASN A 116 -19.50 5.68 4.50
C ASN A 116 -20.72 6.56 4.18
N HIS A 117 -21.20 6.54 2.93
CA HIS A 117 -22.37 7.34 2.51
C HIS A 117 -23.65 6.96 3.25
N LYS A 118 -23.88 5.66 3.49
CA LYS A 118 -25.05 5.19 4.27
C LYS A 118 -25.06 5.71 5.71
N ARG A 119 -23.94 6.23 6.21
CA ARG A 119 -23.73 6.67 7.61
C ARG A 119 -23.06 8.04 7.64
N LEU A 120 -23.45 8.91 6.73
CA LEU A 120 -22.75 10.14 6.44
C LEU A 120 -22.62 11.07 7.65
N ASP A 121 -23.63 11.13 8.52
CA ASP A 121 -23.61 11.99 9.71
C ASP A 121 -22.55 11.53 10.71
N PHE A 122 -22.51 10.25 11.04
CA PHE A 122 -21.46 9.69 11.91
C PHE A 122 -20.08 9.79 11.25
N TYR A 123 -19.98 9.50 9.95
CA TYR A 123 -18.73 9.63 9.22
C TYR A 123 -18.18 11.07 9.30
N ARG A 124 -19.03 12.08 9.08
CA ARG A 124 -18.68 13.51 9.21
C ARG A 124 -18.30 13.87 10.64
N TYR A 125 -19.08 13.42 11.63
CA TYR A 125 -18.77 13.59 13.05
C TYR A 125 -17.35 13.13 13.35
N TYR A 126 -17.05 11.86 13.03
CA TYR A 126 -15.75 11.27 13.31
C TYR A 126 -14.62 11.97 12.56
N ARG A 127 -14.77 12.20 11.24
CA ARG A 127 -13.74 12.84 10.40
C ARG A 127 -13.47 14.30 10.76
N SER A 128 -14.45 15.01 11.33
CA SER A 128 -14.27 16.39 11.78
C SER A 128 -13.48 16.52 13.09
N GLY A 129 -13.22 15.41 13.79
CA GLY A 129 -12.63 15.44 15.12
C GLY A 129 -13.58 15.98 16.20
N ALA A 130 -14.89 16.01 15.93
CA ALA A 130 -15.88 16.45 16.89
C ALA A 130 -15.90 15.55 18.14
N SER A 131 -16.33 16.15 19.26
CA SER A 131 -16.43 15.48 20.57
C SER A 131 -17.78 15.64 21.26
N TYR A 132 -18.71 16.41 20.68
CA TYR A 132 -19.98 16.78 21.31
C TYR A 132 -20.97 15.60 21.50
N LEU A 133 -20.69 14.42 20.93
CA LEU A 133 -21.46 13.19 21.11
C LEU A 133 -20.59 12.05 21.69
N ASP A 134 -19.40 12.34 22.21
CA ASP A 134 -18.48 11.28 22.63
C ASP A 134 -19.04 10.45 23.78
N ASN A 135 -19.73 11.10 24.72
CA ASN A 135 -20.44 10.43 25.81
C ASN A 135 -21.56 9.50 25.31
N VAL A 136 -22.19 9.81 24.18
CA VAL A 136 -23.24 8.97 23.58
C VAL A 136 -22.63 7.82 22.78
N TYR A 137 -21.52 8.04 22.10
CA TYR A 137 -20.96 7.07 21.14
C TYR A 137 -19.92 6.11 21.75
N PHE A 138 -19.19 6.55 22.78
CA PHE A 138 -17.96 5.87 23.24
C PHE A 138 -17.94 5.52 24.73
N LEU A 139 -19.03 5.72 25.47
CA LEU A 139 -19.20 5.13 26.80
C LEU A 139 -19.98 3.82 26.71
N ARG A 140 -19.59 2.82 27.50
CA ARG A 140 -20.36 1.57 27.63
C ARG A 140 -21.66 1.81 28.39
N ASN A 141 -22.64 0.94 28.14
CA ASN A 141 -23.90 0.89 28.89
C ASN A 141 -24.74 2.18 28.88
N VAL A 142 -24.49 3.10 27.96
CA VAL A 142 -25.35 4.26 27.74
C VAL A 142 -26.67 3.80 27.16
N SER A 143 -27.78 4.15 27.82
CA SER A 143 -29.12 3.90 27.30
C SER A 143 -29.36 4.85 26.12
N HIS A 144 -29.59 4.29 24.94
CA HIS A 144 -29.94 5.07 23.77
C HIS A 144 -31.45 5.29 23.74
N ASN A 145 -31.87 6.52 23.46
CA ASN A 145 -33.24 6.74 22.98
C ASN A 145 -33.41 5.97 21.67
N ILE A 146 -34.44 5.13 21.61
CA ILE A 146 -34.77 4.19 20.52
C ILE A 146 -34.97 4.92 19.17
N GLU A 147 -35.05 6.25 19.18
CA GLU A 147 -35.20 7.12 18.02
C GLU A 147 -33.93 7.26 17.15
N GLN A 148 -32.75 6.88 17.66
CA GLN A 148 -31.52 6.87 16.84
C GLN A 148 -31.42 5.57 16.05
N TYR A 149 -31.33 5.68 14.72
CA TYR A 149 -31.17 4.54 13.82
C TYR A 149 -29.77 3.91 13.99
N PHE A 150 -29.70 2.78 14.70
CA PHE A 150 -28.49 1.97 14.82
C PHE A 150 -28.60 0.72 13.94
N ASP A 151 -27.54 0.36 13.22
CA ASP A 151 -27.52 -0.83 12.35
C ASP A 151 -27.53 -2.16 13.11
N SER A 152 -27.26 -2.15 14.41
CA SER A 152 -27.24 -3.36 15.24
C SER A 152 -28.19 -3.22 16.42
N PHE A 153 -28.79 -4.34 16.78
CA PHE A 153 -29.47 -4.47 18.05
C PHE A 153 -28.47 -4.23 19.19
N TYR A 154 -28.71 -3.23 20.03
CA TYR A 154 -27.77 -2.85 21.08
C TYR A 154 -27.50 -4.01 22.06
N PHE A 155 -28.46 -4.92 22.21
CA PHE A 155 -28.43 -6.09 23.09
C PHE A 155 -27.64 -7.29 22.54
N GLU A 156 -27.26 -7.30 21.27
CA GLU A 156 -26.38 -8.34 20.70
C GLU A 156 -24.89 -8.02 20.89
N ARG A 157 -24.56 -6.80 21.31
CA ARG A 157 -23.19 -6.37 21.53
C ARG A 157 -22.71 -6.85 22.89
N ASP A 158 -21.41 -7.12 22.98
CA ASP A 158 -20.76 -7.39 24.26
C ASP A 158 -20.70 -6.07 25.08
N PRO A 159 -21.49 -5.93 26.15
CA PRO A 159 -21.59 -4.69 26.90
C PRO A 159 -20.32 -4.37 27.71
N LEU A 160 -19.46 -5.38 27.94
CA LEU A 160 -18.22 -5.21 28.69
C LEU A 160 -17.07 -4.76 27.78
N PHE A 161 -17.16 -5.05 26.49
CA PHE A 161 -16.07 -4.81 25.56
C PHE A 161 -16.44 -3.94 24.35
N SER A 162 -17.67 -3.48 24.17
CA SER A 162 -18.06 -2.70 22.98
C SER A 162 -18.95 -1.51 23.32
N THR A 163 -18.91 -0.48 22.48
CA THR A 163 -19.83 0.67 22.55
C THR A 163 -20.73 0.69 21.33
N CYS A 164 -21.45 1.79 21.11
CA CYS A 164 -22.26 1.93 19.90
C CYS A 164 -21.45 2.02 18.63
N GLU A 165 -20.36 2.77 18.67
CA GLU A 165 -19.71 3.27 17.46
C GLU A 165 -18.23 2.90 17.35
N ASP A 166 -17.63 2.28 18.36
CA ASP A 166 -16.23 1.85 18.33
C ASP A 166 -15.90 0.96 17.12
N PHE A 167 -16.78 0.01 16.80
CA PHE A 167 -16.65 -0.84 15.62
C PHE A 167 -16.83 -0.05 14.31
N ARG A 168 -17.67 0.99 14.33
CA ARG A 168 -17.90 1.84 13.16
C ARG A 168 -16.66 2.68 12.86
N VAL A 169 -15.99 3.22 13.89
CA VAL A 169 -14.69 3.87 13.75
C VAL A 169 -13.65 2.90 13.16
N ALA A 170 -13.56 1.69 13.70
CA ALA A 170 -12.64 0.67 13.19
C ALA A 170 -12.86 0.37 11.70
N LYS A 171 -14.12 0.30 11.26
CA LYS A 171 -14.48 0.12 9.84
C LYS A 171 -14.09 1.31 8.97
N ILE A 172 -14.25 2.55 9.44
CA ILE A 172 -13.83 3.75 8.71
C ILE A 172 -12.32 3.71 8.48
N LEU A 173 -11.55 3.46 9.55
CA LEU A 173 -10.08 3.39 9.48
C LEU A 173 -9.61 2.22 8.59
N ALA A 174 -10.27 1.06 8.68
CA ALA A 174 -9.95 -0.08 7.82
C ALA A 174 -10.26 0.23 6.35
N GLY A 175 -11.34 0.96 6.09
CA GLY A 175 -11.70 1.45 4.75
C GLY A 175 -10.64 2.37 4.16
N ASP A 176 -10.03 3.24 4.96
CA ASP A 176 -8.92 4.10 4.51
C ASP A 176 -7.69 3.28 4.10
N MET A 177 -7.28 2.34 4.94
CA MET A 177 -6.17 1.42 4.63
C MET A 177 -6.46 0.58 3.39
N LEU A 178 -7.68 0.05 3.28
CA LEU A 178 -8.09 -0.79 2.18
C LEU A 178 -8.18 -0.01 0.86
N SER A 179 -8.64 1.24 0.90
CA SER A 179 -8.67 2.10 -0.28
C SER A 179 -7.27 2.33 -0.83
N GLN A 180 -6.28 2.59 0.03
CA GLN A 180 -4.89 2.73 -0.40
C GLN A 180 -4.36 1.45 -1.04
N TYR A 181 -4.63 0.29 -0.44
CA TYR A 181 -4.27 -1.01 -1.01
C TYR A 181 -4.87 -1.21 -2.40
N LEU A 182 -6.18 -1.00 -2.56
CA LEU A 182 -6.89 -1.20 -3.81
C LEU A 182 -6.40 -0.24 -4.91
N LEU A 183 -6.15 1.02 -4.58
CA LEU A 183 -5.58 2.00 -5.51
C LEU A 183 -4.17 1.61 -5.97
N ASN A 184 -3.33 1.10 -5.06
CA ASN A 184 -2.01 0.59 -5.43
C ASN A 184 -2.12 -0.62 -6.37
N ALA A 185 -3.00 -1.57 -6.06
CA ALA A 185 -3.22 -2.74 -6.91
C ALA A 185 -3.78 -2.36 -8.29
N LEU A 186 -4.61 -1.32 -8.39
CA LEU A 186 -5.08 -0.76 -9.66
C LEU A 186 -3.94 -0.12 -10.46
N ASN A 187 -3.10 0.68 -9.81
CA ASN A 187 -1.93 1.29 -10.45
C ASN A 187 -0.95 0.25 -10.98
N GLU A 188 -0.67 -0.81 -10.21
CA GLU A 188 0.17 -1.93 -10.64
C GLU A 188 -0.42 -2.64 -11.87
N LEU A 189 -1.74 -2.83 -11.91
CA LEU A 189 -2.46 -3.37 -13.06
C LEU A 189 -2.32 -2.49 -14.30
N GLU A 190 -2.36 -1.17 -14.16
CA GLU A 190 -2.18 -0.23 -15.25
C GLU A 190 -0.74 -0.19 -15.76
N MET A 191 0.25 -0.25 -14.87
CA MET A 191 1.67 -0.35 -15.25
C MET A 191 1.98 -1.65 -16.01
N ASN A 192 1.47 -2.78 -15.51
CA ASN A 192 1.62 -4.08 -16.18
C ASN A 192 0.89 -4.13 -17.53
N ASN A 193 -0.23 -3.39 -17.66
CA ASN A 193 -0.90 -3.22 -18.95
C ASN A 193 -0.14 -2.29 -19.91
N PHE A 194 0.68 -1.36 -19.42
CA PHE A 194 1.51 -0.53 -20.29
C PHE A 194 2.61 -1.35 -20.99
N ASP A 195 3.16 -2.35 -20.28
CA ASP A 195 4.09 -3.34 -20.85
C ASP A 195 3.40 -4.29 -21.87
N SER A 196 2.07 -4.45 -21.79
CA SER A 196 1.29 -5.33 -22.69
C SER A 196 0.58 -4.62 -23.84
N ARG A 197 0.26 -3.31 -23.71
CA ARG A 197 -0.49 -2.50 -24.69
C ARG A 197 0.36 -1.69 -25.67
N SER A 198 1.68 -1.88 -25.70
CA SER A 198 2.50 -1.42 -26.82
C SER A 198 2.24 -2.32 -28.04
N GLU A 199 1.18 -2.04 -28.79
CA GLU A 199 0.88 -2.70 -30.08
C GLU A 199 1.97 -2.50 -31.14
N VAL A 200 3.00 -1.71 -30.85
CA VAL A 200 4.29 -1.77 -31.55
C VAL A 200 5.40 -1.84 -30.51
N ARG A 201 5.83 -3.05 -30.14
CA ARG A 201 7.10 -3.23 -29.42
C ARG A 201 8.23 -2.80 -30.35
N LEU A 202 8.86 -1.68 -30.05
CA LEU A 202 10.04 -1.23 -30.78
C LEU A 202 11.20 -2.16 -30.44
N ILE A 203 11.68 -2.89 -31.44
CA ILE A 203 12.85 -3.76 -31.31
C ILE A 203 14.09 -2.94 -31.63
N TRP A 204 15.11 -3.05 -30.79
CA TRP A 204 16.42 -2.48 -31.12
C TRP A 204 16.97 -3.09 -32.41
N ALA A 205 17.20 -2.25 -33.42
CA ALA A 205 17.64 -2.69 -34.74
C ALA A 205 19.17 -2.76 -34.88
N ASP A 206 19.90 -2.04 -34.04
CA ASP A 206 21.37 -2.00 -34.05
C ASP A 206 21.99 -3.13 -33.20
N SER A 207 23.30 -3.16 -33.04
CA SER A 207 23.96 -4.23 -32.28
C SER A 207 23.74 -4.10 -30.77
N LYS A 208 23.89 -5.21 -30.04
CA LYS A 208 23.92 -5.20 -28.57
C LYS A 208 25.01 -4.28 -28.02
N THR A 209 26.13 -4.18 -28.72
CA THR A 209 27.25 -3.33 -28.31
C THR A 209 26.93 -1.84 -28.47
N ASP A 210 26.16 -1.47 -29.49
CA ASP A 210 25.70 -0.09 -29.71
C ASP A 210 24.74 0.35 -28.60
N LEU A 211 23.85 -0.55 -28.18
CA LEU A 211 22.98 -0.31 -27.02
C LEU A 211 23.78 -0.14 -25.73
N CYS A 212 24.81 -0.97 -25.50
CA CYS A 212 25.70 -0.83 -24.36
C CYS A 212 26.39 0.53 -24.35
N GLU A 213 26.90 0.99 -25.49
CA GLU A 213 27.54 2.30 -25.65
C GLU A 213 26.60 3.44 -25.20
N LEU A 214 25.34 3.41 -25.65
CA LEU A 214 24.31 4.37 -25.25
C LEU A 214 24.04 4.34 -23.74
N ILE A 215 23.88 3.15 -23.17
CA ILE A 215 23.64 2.96 -21.73
C ILE A 215 24.81 3.52 -20.92
N PHE A 216 26.06 3.22 -21.30
CA PHE A 216 27.25 3.74 -20.62
C PHE A 216 27.34 5.25 -20.69
N ALA A 217 27.05 5.86 -21.84
CA ALA A 217 27.09 7.32 -21.98
C ALA A 217 26.02 8.02 -21.12
N LEU A 218 24.80 7.48 -21.09
CA LEU A 218 23.72 8.03 -20.26
C LEU A 218 24.01 7.90 -18.77
N HIS A 219 24.59 6.77 -18.36
CA HIS A 219 25.05 6.52 -17.00
C HIS A 219 26.20 7.45 -16.61
N ALA A 220 27.25 7.55 -17.44
CA ALA A 220 28.41 8.40 -17.20
C ALA A 220 28.05 9.89 -17.13
N LYS A 221 27.09 10.34 -17.95
CA LYS A 221 26.54 11.70 -17.90
C LYS A 221 25.68 11.95 -16.65
N GLY A 222 25.19 10.90 -15.99
CA GLY A 222 24.27 11.02 -14.86
C GLY A 222 22.86 11.50 -15.27
N SER A 223 22.43 11.19 -16.50
CA SER A 223 21.16 11.71 -17.05
C SER A 223 19.92 11.24 -16.27
N PHE A 224 20.07 10.18 -15.48
CA PHE A 224 19.03 9.62 -14.61
C PHE A 224 19.39 9.72 -13.12
N GLY A 225 20.34 10.58 -12.74
CA GLY A 225 20.84 10.69 -11.37
C GLY A 225 21.74 9.52 -10.96
N ASN A 226 21.89 9.31 -9.65
CA ASN A 226 22.77 8.29 -9.07
C ASN A 226 22.10 6.91 -9.03
N ILE A 227 21.94 6.28 -10.19
CA ILE A 227 21.36 4.93 -10.32
C ILE A 227 22.44 3.90 -10.64
N PRO A 228 22.36 2.67 -10.10
CA PRO A 228 23.27 1.61 -10.48
C PRO A 228 23.16 1.27 -11.98
N LEU A 229 24.30 1.11 -12.66
CA LEU A 229 24.39 0.70 -14.06
C LEU A 229 23.59 -0.57 -14.37
N THR A 230 23.55 -1.53 -13.44
CA THR A 230 22.79 -2.78 -13.58
C THR A 230 21.29 -2.49 -13.71
N ARG A 231 20.76 -1.60 -12.87
CA ARG A 231 19.35 -1.19 -12.90
C ARG A 231 19.01 -0.46 -14.20
N LEU A 232 19.89 0.44 -14.64
CA LEU A 232 19.72 1.16 -15.91
C LEU A 232 19.73 0.20 -17.11
N SER A 233 20.68 -0.75 -17.12
CA SER A 233 20.76 -1.77 -18.17
C SER A 233 19.50 -2.65 -18.21
N SER A 234 19.03 -3.15 -17.07
CA SER A 234 17.79 -3.95 -17.02
C SER A 234 16.57 -3.18 -17.53
N TYR A 235 16.51 -1.88 -17.29
CA TYR A 235 15.45 -1.03 -17.82
C TYR A 235 15.50 -0.94 -19.36
N PHE A 236 16.67 -0.64 -19.92
CA PHE A 236 16.84 -0.53 -21.38
C PHE A 236 16.60 -1.85 -22.11
N GLN A 237 17.01 -2.98 -21.53
CA GLN A 237 16.73 -4.32 -22.08
C GLN A 237 15.24 -4.61 -22.20
N LYS A 238 14.44 -4.18 -21.21
CA LYS A 238 12.98 -4.29 -21.25
C LYS A 238 12.35 -3.38 -22.29
N VAL A 239 12.75 -2.10 -22.30
CA VAL A 239 12.20 -1.07 -23.22
C VAL A 239 12.45 -1.43 -24.68
N PHE A 240 13.64 -1.93 -24.99
CA PHE A 240 14.07 -2.22 -26.36
C PHE A 240 13.93 -3.70 -26.76
N ASN A 241 13.35 -4.53 -25.88
CA ASN A 241 13.13 -5.96 -26.08
C ASN A 241 14.39 -6.70 -26.59
N ILE A 242 15.52 -6.48 -25.93
CA ILE A 242 16.81 -7.03 -26.30
C ILE A 242 17.57 -7.48 -25.06
N GLU A 243 18.14 -8.68 -25.12
CA GLU A 243 18.96 -9.22 -24.04
C GLU A 243 20.42 -8.81 -24.25
N VAL A 244 20.92 -7.97 -23.35
CA VAL A 244 22.33 -7.61 -23.27
C VAL A 244 22.99 -8.58 -22.29
N GLY A 245 24.17 -9.11 -22.64
CA GLY A 245 24.86 -10.09 -21.80
C GLY A 245 25.15 -9.56 -20.39
N SER A 246 25.20 -10.47 -19.41
CA SER A 246 25.38 -10.13 -17.98
C SER A 246 26.70 -9.42 -17.65
N ASN A 247 27.70 -9.50 -18.53
CA ASN A 247 29.07 -9.02 -18.28
C ASN A 247 29.32 -7.59 -18.78
N MET A 248 28.54 -6.61 -18.29
CA MET A 248 28.67 -5.20 -18.65
C MET A 248 30.08 -4.62 -18.40
N SER A 249 30.76 -5.05 -17.33
CA SER A 249 32.13 -4.62 -17.02
C SER A 249 33.13 -4.99 -18.12
N ARG A 250 33.01 -6.21 -18.66
CA ARG A 250 33.85 -6.67 -19.78
C ARG A 250 33.55 -5.87 -21.05
N THR A 251 32.27 -5.67 -21.36
CA THR A 251 31.86 -4.89 -22.53
C THR A 251 32.36 -3.44 -22.48
N PHE A 252 32.38 -2.82 -21.29
CA PHE A 252 32.94 -1.48 -21.11
C PHE A 252 34.45 -1.45 -21.37
N SER A 253 35.19 -2.43 -20.86
CA SER A 253 36.63 -2.57 -21.12
C SER A 253 36.92 -2.79 -22.61
N ASP A 254 36.16 -3.65 -23.27
CA ASP A 254 36.31 -3.94 -24.70
C ASP A 254 36.01 -2.72 -25.57
N LEU A 255 35.04 -1.88 -25.19
CA LEU A 255 34.75 -0.60 -25.87
C LEU A 255 35.91 0.39 -25.72
N SER A 256 36.49 0.47 -24.51
CA SER A 256 37.57 1.42 -24.19
C SER A 256 38.88 1.14 -24.92
N LEU A 257 39.08 -0.10 -25.38
CA LEU A 257 40.28 -0.54 -26.10
C LEU A 257 40.21 -0.31 -27.63
N ARG A 258 39.06 0.14 -28.15
CA ARG A 258 38.88 0.38 -29.59
C ARG A 258 39.59 1.66 -30.03
N ASN A 259 40.08 1.68 -31.27
CA ASN A 259 40.61 2.91 -31.89
C ASN A 259 39.56 4.03 -31.97
N ASN A 260 38.29 3.67 -32.19
CA ASN A 260 37.15 4.57 -31.95
C ASN A 260 36.30 3.99 -30.80
N PRO A 261 36.33 4.60 -29.60
CA PRO A 261 35.58 4.12 -28.44
C PRO A 261 34.06 4.31 -28.53
N THR A 262 33.58 5.28 -29.33
CA THR A 262 32.16 5.67 -29.36
C THR A 262 31.55 5.77 -30.77
N PRO A 263 31.67 4.72 -31.61
CA PRO A 263 31.19 4.77 -33.00
C PRO A 263 29.67 4.96 -33.12
N PHE A 264 28.87 4.43 -32.19
CA PHE A 264 27.42 4.56 -32.27
C PHE A 264 26.95 5.97 -31.93
N LEU A 265 27.50 6.59 -30.88
CA LEU A 265 27.18 7.96 -30.49
C LEU A 265 27.66 8.98 -31.52
N ASP A 266 28.80 8.72 -32.16
CA ASP A 266 29.24 9.51 -33.31
C ASP A 266 28.20 9.46 -34.44
N SER A 267 27.77 8.26 -34.82
CA SER A 267 26.76 8.04 -35.87
C SER A 267 25.40 8.67 -35.53
N LEU A 268 24.95 8.54 -34.27
CA LEU A 268 23.73 9.19 -33.78
C LEU A 268 23.80 10.71 -33.89
N THR A 269 24.95 11.28 -33.51
CA THR A 269 25.17 12.73 -33.59
C THR A 269 25.17 13.20 -35.04
N ASP A 270 25.88 12.48 -35.92
CA ASP A 270 25.93 12.79 -37.35
C ASP A 270 24.54 12.72 -38.00
N SER A 271 23.77 11.67 -37.69
CA SER A 271 22.40 11.48 -38.19
C SER A 271 21.47 12.61 -37.73
N LEU A 272 21.62 13.06 -36.47
CA LEU A 272 20.84 14.17 -35.94
C LEU A 272 21.21 15.51 -36.60
N LEU A 273 22.52 15.77 -36.81
CA LEU A 273 23.00 16.98 -37.46
C LEU A 273 22.56 17.04 -38.93
N GLU A 274 22.58 15.92 -39.64
CA GLU A 274 22.08 15.81 -41.01
C GLU A 274 20.59 16.15 -41.09
N LYS A 275 19.77 15.60 -40.19
CA LYS A 275 18.35 15.94 -40.07
C LYS A 275 18.13 17.43 -39.75
N MET A 276 19.05 18.07 -39.03
CA MET A 276 19.04 19.50 -38.72
C MET A 276 19.68 20.37 -39.81
N GLN A 277 20.15 19.80 -40.93
CA GLN A 277 20.86 20.50 -42.01
C GLN A 277 22.10 21.27 -41.52
N ARG A 278 22.82 20.73 -40.53
CA ARG A 278 24.04 21.32 -39.99
C ARG A 278 25.27 20.56 -40.47
N PRO A 279 26.41 21.25 -40.69
CA PRO A 279 27.65 20.61 -41.11
C PRO A 279 28.15 19.65 -40.02
N LYS A 280 28.61 18.47 -40.43
CA LYS A 280 29.25 17.49 -39.53
C LYS A 280 30.51 18.11 -38.92
N ARG A 281 30.77 17.82 -37.63
CA ARG A 281 32.06 18.19 -37.01
C ARG A 281 33.15 17.37 -37.69
N LYS A 282 34.14 18.03 -38.32
CA LYS A 282 35.33 17.34 -38.82
C LYS A 282 36.08 16.77 -37.61
N LYS A 283 36.33 15.45 -37.61
CA LYS A 283 37.23 14.79 -36.66
C LYS A 283 38.67 15.26 -36.88
#